data_AF-A0A409VBS3-F1
#
_entry.id   AF-A0A409VBS3-F1
#
_cell.length_a   1.000
_cell.length_b   1.000
_cell.length_c   1.000
_cell.angle_alpha   90.00
_cell.angle_beta   90.00
_cell.angle_gamma   90.00
#
_symmetry.space_group_name_H-M   'P 1'
#
loop_
_entity.id
_entity.type
_entity.pdbx_description
1 polymer ?
#
loop_
_entity_poly.entity_id
_entity_poly.type
_entity_poly.pdbx_seq_one_letter_code
_entity_poly.pdbx_strand_id
1 'polypeptide(L)'
;MEHILAVGSYNNTVQIFDTRKLTFSLTQADVGGGAWRVKWHPGQSRVNDLLVASMHDGFKVVHFDEGFPEGSSYQITHRNDEHESMAYGADWCYGPPLRDGKTIVAGCSFYDHKMSIWTA
;
A
#
# COMPACT_ATOMS: atom_id res chain seq x y z
N MET A 1 0.75 -9.77 -10.50
CA MET A 1 -0.16 -10.74 -9.87
C MET A 1 -1.45 -10.78 -10.65
N GLU A 2 -1.84 -11.95 -11.15
CA GLU A 2 -3.14 -12.14 -11.76
C GLU A 2 -4.16 -12.53 -10.68
N HIS A 3 -5.43 -12.16 -10.88
CA HIS A 3 -6.55 -12.51 -10.02
C HIS A 3 -6.55 -11.99 -8.58
N ILE A 4 -5.56 -11.21 -8.16
CA ILE A 4 -5.49 -10.63 -6.80
C ILE A 4 -6.05 -9.20 -6.81
N LEU A 5 -6.96 -8.93 -5.88
CA LEU A 5 -7.54 -7.60 -5.64
C LEU A 5 -7.21 -7.13 -4.23
N ALA A 6 -6.67 -5.91 -4.11
CA ALA A 6 -6.52 -5.22 -2.83
C ALA A 6 -7.67 -4.22 -2.65
N VAL A 7 -8.32 -4.25 -1.50
CA VAL A 7 -9.48 -3.41 -1.18
C VAL A 7 -9.17 -2.63 0.10
N GLY A 8 -9.02 -1.32 -0.04
CA GLY A 8 -8.95 -0.41 1.11
C GLY A 8 -10.34 -0.14 1.70
N SER A 9 -10.42 0.02 3.01
CA SER A 9 -11.65 0.31 3.74
C SER A 9 -11.46 1.43 4.77
N TYR A 10 -12.56 2.11 5.11
CA TYR A 10 -12.59 3.15 6.14
C TYR A 10 -12.47 2.59 7.57
N ASN A 11 -12.59 1.28 7.77
CA ASN A 11 -12.40 0.62 9.06
C ASN A 11 -10.92 0.34 9.40
N ASN A 12 -10.00 1.13 8.83
CA ASN A 12 -8.55 1.03 9.00
C ASN A 12 -7.90 -0.23 8.42
N THR A 13 -8.56 -0.93 7.51
CA THR A 13 -8.03 -2.19 6.96
C THR A 13 -7.84 -2.15 5.45
N VAL A 14 -6.89 -2.97 5.00
CA VAL A 14 -6.81 -3.42 3.61
C VAL A 14 -7.04 -4.92 3.59
N GLN A 15 -7.97 -5.36 2.75
CA GLN A 15 -8.27 -6.77 2.54
C GLN A 15 -7.79 -7.23 1.17
N ILE A 16 -7.23 -8.43 1.10
CA ILE A 16 -6.79 -9.05 -0.14
C ILE A 16 -7.80 -10.14 -0.53
N PHE A 17 -8.19 -10.16 -1.79
CA PHE A 17 -9.15 -11.12 -2.34
C PHE A 17 -8.59 -11.83 -3.57
N ASP A 18 -8.99 -13.09 -3.74
CA ASP A 18 -8.91 -13.77 -5.02
C ASP A 18 -10.19 -13.52 -5.81
N THR A 19 -10.07 -12.91 -6.98
CA THR A 19 -11.19 -12.63 -7.90
C THR A 19 -11.92 -13.89 -8.37
N ARG A 20 -11.30 -15.07 -8.26
CA ARG A 20 -11.92 -16.38 -8.54
C ARG A 20 -12.80 -16.87 -7.39
N LYS A 21 -12.64 -16.31 -6.17
CA LYS A 21 -13.39 -16.66 -4.96
C LYS A 21 -13.57 -15.45 -4.02
N LEU A 22 -14.43 -14.52 -4.41
CA LEU A 22 -14.66 -13.26 -3.69
C LEU A 22 -15.48 -13.37 -2.39
N THR A 23 -15.87 -14.57 -1.96
CA THR A 23 -16.75 -14.75 -0.78
C THR A 23 -16.03 -14.52 0.56
N PHE A 24 -14.70 -14.50 0.57
CA PHE A 24 -13.90 -14.17 1.74
C PHE A 24 -12.58 -13.52 1.33
N SER A 25 -12.00 -12.72 2.23
CA SER A 25 -10.65 -12.18 2.09
C SER A 25 -9.61 -13.26 2.40
N LEU A 26 -8.54 -13.34 1.61
CA LEU A 26 -7.38 -14.20 1.86
C LEU A 26 -6.61 -13.75 3.11
N THR A 27 -6.48 -12.43 3.27
CA THR A 27 -5.85 -11.80 4.43
C THR A 27 -6.35 -10.37 4.61
N GLN A 28 -6.12 -9.83 5.80
CA GLN A 28 -6.46 -8.48 6.20
C GLN A 28 -5.29 -7.85 6.95
N ALA A 29 -4.88 -6.66 6.51
CA ALA A 29 -3.88 -5.84 7.18
C ALA A 29 -4.54 -4.64 7.89
N ASP A 30 -4.16 -4.38 9.14
CA ASP A 30 -4.45 -3.10 9.80
C ASP A 30 -3.44 -2.07 9.30
N VAL A 31 -3.96 -0.95 8.81
CA VAL A 31 -3.18 0.15 8.24
C VAL A 31 -3.40 1.45 9.00
N GLY A 32 -3.90 1.40 10.24
CA GLY A 32 -3.93 2.48 11.23
C GLY A 32 -4.92 3.63 10.94
N GLY A 33 -5.50 3.69 9.74
CA GLY A 33 -6.44 4.72 9.32
C GLY A 33 -7.16 4.31 8.04
N GLY A 34 -8.28 4.97 7.72
CA GLY A 34 -9.07 4.66 6.51
C GLY A 34 -8.21 4.66 5.25
N ALA A 35 -8.16 3.53 4.54
CA ALA A 35 -7.31 3.36 3.37
C ALA A 35 -7.95 4.03 2.14
N TRP A 36 -7.49 5.23 1.78
CA TRP A 36 -8.03 5.99 0.65
C TRP A 36 -7.51 5.44 -0.68
N ARG A 37 -6.21 5.18 -0.75
CA ARG A 37 -5.53 4.69 -1.94
C ARG A 37 -4.71 3.47 -1.59
N VAL A 38 -4.87 2.42 -2.37
CA VAL A 38 -3.99 1.25 -2.37
C VAL A 38 -3.44 1.02 -3.78
N LYS A 39 -2.16 0.67 -3.90
CA LYS A 39 -1.54 0.39 -5.21
C LYS A 39 -0.40 -0.62 -5.10
N TRP A 40 -0.53 -1.72 -5.83
CA TRP A 40 0.53 -2.73 -5.95
C TRP A 40 1.77 -2.13 -6.63
N HIS A 41 2.94 -2.56 -6.19
CA HIS A 41 4.19 -2.20 -6.80
C HIS A 41 4.27 -2.70 -8.26
N PRO A 42 4.78 -1.90 -9.21
CA PRO A 42 4.81 -2.27 -10.63
C PRO A 42 5.91 -3.28 -11.00
N GLY A 43 6.99 -3.34 -10.23
CA GLY A 43 8.13 -4.24 -10.46
C GLY A 43 7.93 -5.65 -9.90
N GLN A 44 8.32 -6.67 -10.67
CA GLN A 44 8.12 -8.09 -10.37
C GLN A 44 8.85 -8.58 -9.10
N SER A 45 10.01 -8.01 -8.78
CA SER A 45 10.79 -8.37 -7.59
C SER A 45 10.14 -7.93 -6.27
N ARG A 46 9.17 -7.02 -6.34
CA ARG A 46 8.45 -6.47 -5.19
C ARG A 46 6.94 -6.60 -5.38
N VAL A 47 6.51 -7.61 -6.13
CA VAL A 47 5.11 -7.73 -6.55
C VAL A 47 4.14 -7.76 -5.35
N ASN A 48 4.57 -8.25 -4.20
CA ASN A 48 3.77 -8.31 -2.96
C ASN A 48 3.79 -7.04 -2.12
N ASP A 49 4.46 -5.97 -2.57
CA ASP A 49 4.46 -4.69 -1.88
C ASP A 49 3.24 -3.88 -2.31
N LEU A 50 2.45 -3.48 -1.31
CA LEU A 50 1.28 -2.63 -1.48
C LEU A 50 1.53 -1.26 -0.85
N LEU A 51 1.49 -0.21 -1.67
CA LEU A 51 1.48 1.16 -1.20
C LEU A 51 0.09 1.51 -0.69
N VAL A 52 0.01 2.13 0.48
CA VAL A 52 -1.24 2.56 1.11
C VAL A 52 -1.13 4.03 1.53
N ALA A 53 -2.12 4.83 1.16
CA ALA A 53 -2.39 6.13 1.76
C ALA A 53 -3.51 5.97 2.78
N SER A 54 -3.15 5.98 4.06
CA SER A 54 -4.10 5.87 5.17
C SER A 54 -4.43 7.27 5.68
N MET A 55 -5.70 7.67 5.59
CA MET A 55 -6.19 9.02 5.87
C MET A 55 -5.52 9.68 7.07
N HIS A 56 -5.51 9.03 8.23
CA HIS A 56 -4.99 9.61 9.47
C HIS A 56 -3.71 8.95 9.98
N ASP A 57 -3.11 8.06 9.19
CA ASP A 57 -1.90 7.32 9.58
C ASP A 57 -0.84 7.30 8.47
N GLY A 58 -0.85 8.30 7.59
CA GLY A 58 0.20 8.54 6.60
C GLY A 58 0.32 7.50 5.50
N PHE A 59 1.47 7.54 4.82
CA PHE A 59 1.80 6.65 3.72
C PHE A 59 2.62 5.48 4.24
N LYS A 60 2.37 4.28 3.71
CA LYS A 60 3.16 3.10 4.08
C LYS A 60 3.21 2.06 2.97
N VAL A 61 4.21 1.19 3.08
CA VAL A 61 4.30 -0.02 2.27
C VAL A 61 3.97 -1.21 3.16
N VAL A 62 2.95 -1.95 2.77
CA VAL A 62 2.56 -3.23 3.37
C VAL A 62 3.09 -4.34 2.48
N HIS A 63 3.99 -5.15 3.02
CA HIS A 63 4.46 -6.37 2.39
C HIS A 63 3.58 -7.54 2.84
N PHE A 64 3.15 -8.37 1.88
CA PHE A 64 2.42 -9.60 2.15
C PHE A 64 3.26 -10.82 1.79
N ASP A 65 3.11 -11.89 2.57
CA ASP A 65 3.76 -13.16 2.26
C ASP A 65 3.26 -13.73 0.92
N GLU A 66 4.14 -14.46 0.23
CA GLU A 66 3.82 -15.06 -1.06
C GLU A 66 2.61 -16.00 -1.00
N GLY A 67 1.79 -15.95 -2.04
CA GLY A 67 0.68 -16.88 -2.24
C GLY A 67 -0.57 -16.61 -1.41
N PHE A 68 -0.57 -15.61 -0.53
CA PHE A 68 -1.69 -15.24 0.34
C PHE A 68 -2.44 -16.44 0.95
N PRO A 69 -1.77 -17.43 1.59
CA PRO A 69 -2.49 -18.45 2.35
C PRO A 69 -3.47 -17.82 3.36
N GLU A 70 -4.55 -18.52 3.66
CA GLU A 70 -5.50 -18.06 4.68
C GLU A 70 -4.75 -17.81 6.01
N GLY A 71 -4.87 -16.60 6.56
CA GLY A 71 -4.09 -16.17 7.72
C GLY A 71 -2.67 -15.69 7.43
N SER A 72 -2.36 -15.36 6.17
CA SER A 72 -1.07 -14.77 5.77
C SER A 72 -0.69 -13.59 6.65
N SER A 73 0.59 -13.56 7.02
CA SER A 73 1.14 -12.43 7.73
C SER A 73 1.40 -11.26 6.78
N TYR A 74 1.47 -10.08 7.36
CA TYR A 74 1.85 -8.86 6.66
C TYR A 74 2.83 -8.08 7.52
N GLN A 75 3.65 -7.24 6.89
CA GLN A 75 4.60 -6.38 7.55
C GLN A 75 4.55 -4.98 6.95
N ILE A 76 4.52 -3.96 7.81
CA ILE A 76 4.74 -2.59 7.36
C ILE A 76 6.25 -2.39 7.25
N THR A 77 6.77 -2.33 6.02
CA THR A 77 8.21 -2.25 5.75
C THR A 77 8.71 -0.81 5.70
N HIS A 78 7.84 0.12 5.34
CA HIS A 78 8.18 1.55 5.22
C HIS A 78 7.01 2.41 5.67
N ARG A 79 7.33 3.58 6.24
CA ARG A 79 6.37 4.64 6.57
C ARG A 79 6.91 5.99 6.10
N ASN A 80 6.01 6.85 5.63
CA ASN A 80 6.24 8.28 5.49
C ASN A 80 5.07 9.01 6.17
N ASP A 81 5.40 9.68 7.27
CA ASP A 81 4.48 10.42 8.13
C ASP A 81 4.75 11.94 8.08
N GLU A 82 5.34 12.46 6.99
CA GLU A 82 5.66 13.90 6.84
C GLU A 82 4.43 14.80 6.63
N HIS A 83 3.24 14.22 6.49
CA HIS A 83 1.98 14.96 6.38
C HIS A 83 1.47 15.35 7.78
N GLU A 84 0.78 16.49 7.87
CA GLU A 84 0.20 16.99 9.12
C GLU A 84 -1.32 16.74 9.19
N SER A 85 -1.93 16.35 8.07
CA SER A 85 -3.38 16.17 7.95
C SER A 85 -3.80 14.81 7.41
N MET A 86 -3.98 14.70 6.08
CA MET A 86 -4.66 13.57 5.47
C MET A 86 -4.00 13.07 4.20
N ALA A 87 -3.40 11.88 4.28
CA ALA A 87 -2.88 11.16 3.13
C ALA A 87 -4.03 10.73 2.21
N TYR A 88 -3.95 11.10 0.93
CA TYR A 88 -5.03 10.89 -0.05
C TYR A 88 -4.54 10.18 -1.32
N GLY A 89 -3.52 10.75 -1.97
CA GLY A 89 -2.99 10.26 -3.24
C GLY A 89 -1.66 9.55 -3.02
N ALA A 90 -1.44 8.42 -3.71
CA ALA A 90 -0.17 7.72 -3.65
C ALA A 90 0.11 6.97 -4.95
N ASP A 91 1.35 7.03 -5.44
CA ASP A 91 1.80 6.28 -6.60
C ASP A 91 3.29 5.89 -6.53
N TRP A 92 3.61 4.75 -7.13
CA TRP A 92 4.95 4.28 -7.41
C TRP A 92 5.49 4.94 -8.68
N CYS A 93 6.77 5.27 -8.69
CA CYS A 93 7.48 5.53 -9.94
C CYS A 93 7.63 4.23 -10.74
N TYR A 94 7.29 4.26 -12.03
CA TYR A 94 7.43 3.12 -12.93
C TYR A 94 8.82 3.03 -13.58
N GLY A 95 9.72 3.95 -13.22
CA GLY A 95 11.12 3.90 -13.64
C GLY A 95 11.89 2.73 -13.03
N PRO A 96 13.15 2.52 -13.45
CA PRO A 96 14.00 1.52 -12.84
C PRO A 96 14.23 1.82 -11.35
N PRO A 97 14.43 0.80 -10.51
CA PRO A 97 14.77 0.99 -9.11
C PRO A 97 16.10 1.75 -8.97
N LEU A 98 16.25 2.43 -7.83
CA LEU A 98 17.48 3.09 -7.42
C LEU A 98 18.59 2.06 -7.16
N ARG A 99 19.83 2.56 -7.00
CA ARG A 99 21.02 1.70 -6.79
C ARG A 99 20.92 0.83 -5.53
N ASP A 100 20.16 1.27 -4.53
CA ASP A 100 19.91 0.53 -3.29
C ASP A 100 18.67 -0.38 -3.38
N GLY A 101 18.08 -0.53 -4.57
CA GLY A 101 16.91 -1.38 -4.82
C GLY A 101 15.56 -0.71 -4.51
N LYS A 102 15.56 0.51 -3.96
CA LYS A 102 14.34 1.24 -3.62
C LYS A 102 13.67 1.84 -4.84
N THR A 103 12.39 2.15 -4.71
CA THR A 103 11.55 2.78 -5.71
C THR A 103 11.08 4.14 -5.19
N ILE A 104 11.08 5.13 -6.08
CA ILE A 104 10.57 6.46 -5.76
C ILE A 104 9.04 6.37 -5.61
N VAL A 105 8.52 7.03 -4.59
CA VAL A 105 7.08 7.14 -4.29
C VAL A 105 6.71 8.61 -4.27
N ALA A 106 5.55 8.94 -4.82
CA ALA A 106 4.90 10.23 -4.66
C ALA A 106 3.64 10.07 -3.80
N GLY A 107 3.52 10.89 -2.76
CA GLY A 107 2.34 10.99 -1.91
C GLY A 107 1.75 12.39 -1.92
N CYS A 108 0.43 12.52 -1.84
CA CYS A 108 -0.25 13.81 -1.73
C CYS A 108 -1.10 13.85 -0.45
N SER A 109 -0.94 14.92 0.31
CA SER A 109 -1.79 15.23 1.46
C SER A 109 -2.84 16.26 1.08
N PHE A 110 -4.10 15.96 1.38
CA PHE A 110 -5.25 16.72 0.89
C PHE A 110 -5.32 18.12 1.49
N TYR A 111 -5.34 18.25 2.81
CA TYR A 111 -5.47 19.56 3.47
C TYR A 111 -4.14 20.31 3.62
N ASP A 112 -3.01 19.60 3.54
CA ASP A 112 -1.71 20.28 3.56
C ASP A 112 -1.43 20.99 2.23
N HIS A 113 -2.16 20.63 1.16
CA HIS A 113 -1.87 21.05 -0.21
C HIS A 113 -0.42 20.73 -0.62
N LYS A 114 0.12 19.61 -0.13
CA LYS A 114 1.51 19.20 -0.32
C LYS A 114 1.59 17.89 -1.08
N MET A 115 2.58 17.79 -1.96
CA MET A 115 3.08 16.55 -2.52
C MET A 115 4.47 16.27 -1.93
N SER A 116 4.69 15.07 -1.44
CA SER A 116 5.99 14.59 -0.96
C SER A 116 6.53 13.49 -1.88
N ILE A 117 7.85 13.48 -2.03
CA ILE A 117 8.57 12.44 -2.78
C ILE A 117 9.54 11.77 -1.81
N TRP A 118 9.49 10.44 -1.77
CA TRP A 118 10.31 9.63 -0.88
C TRP A 118 10.69 8.30 -1.55
N THR A 119 11.49 7.47 -0.88
CA THR A 119 11.94 6.19 -1.43
C THR A 119 11.54 5.06 -0.49
N ALA A 120 10.99 3.99 -1.05
CA ALA A 120 10.57 2.79 -0.35
C ALA A 120 11.07 1.53 -1.04
#